data_AF-V4SIP7-F1
#
_entry.id   AF-V4SIP7-F1
#
_cell.length_a   1.000
_cell.length_b   1.000
_cell.length_c   1.000
_cell.angle_alpha   90.00
_cell.angle_beta   90.00
_cell.angle_gamma   90.00
#
_symmetry.space_group_name_H-M   'P 1'
#
loop_
_entity.id
_entity.type
_entity.pdbx_description
1 polymer ?
#
loop_
_entity_poly.entity_id
_entity_poly.type
_entity_poly.pdbx_seq_one_letter_code
_entity_poly.pdbx_strand_id
1 'polypeptide(L)'
;MMSKFEDEEEQELGKLAIRLENAAVLPMVLKSTLKLNIIDTIFASSGSSEGAFPSYIEIASRLPAKNHDTLILPDRMLQLLAGYDILKCSVRTRENGVVERLYGARPICKFLVKNEDGGEIQRISRPKIVVDVGGGIDVTLIMITSMYSHIKSNNFDLPHVLAHAPSFSEYGRDMFASVTKGGAIFMKV
;
A
#
# COMPACT_ATOMS: atom_id res chain seq x y z
N MET A 1 -18.69 -9.10 31.79
CA MET A 1 -18.96 -8.17 30.67
C MET A 1 -17.78 -7.21 30.49
N MET A 2 -17.31 -6.52 31.54
CA MET A 2 -16.06 -5.73 31.50
C MET A 2 -14.82 -6.52 31.06
N SER A 3 -14.63 -7.75 31.56
CA SER A 3 -13.47 -8.58 31.17
C SER A 3 -13.43 -8.93 29.67
N LYS A 4 -14.59 -9.06 29.02
CA LYS A 4 -14.66 -9.44 27.60
C LYS A 4 -14.31 -8.27 26.66
N PHE A 5 -14.54 -7.04 27.12
CA PHE A 5 -14.13 -5.84 26.40
C PHE A 5 -12.62 -5.60 26.52
N GLU A 6 -12.04 -5.87 27.70
CA GLU A 6 -10.59 -5.82 27.92
C GLU A 6 -9.85 -6.86 27.05
N ASP A 7 -10.39 -8.09 26.96
CA ASP A 7 -9.85 -9.14 26.10
C ASP A 7 -9.91 -8.79 24.59
N GLU A 8 -11.00 -8.15 24.13
CA GLU A 8 -11.17 -7.71 22.75
C GLU A 8 -10.22 -6.55 22.40
N GLU A 9 -10.03 -5.60 23.31
CA GLU A 9 -9.13 -4.46 23.13
C GLU A 9 -7.66 -4.92 23.06
N GLU A 10 -7.23 -5.80 23.96
CA GLU A 10 -5.89 -6.40 23.94
C GLU A 10 -5.64 -7.17 22.63
N GLN A 11 -6.64 -7.89 22.13
CA GLN A 11 -6.56 -8.60 20.86
C GLN A 11 -6.39 -7.65 19.66
N GLU A 12 -7.12 -6.53 19.63
CA GLU A 12 -7.00 -5.51 18.58
C GLU A 12 -5.64 -4.78 18.66
N LEU A 13 -5.15 -4.48 19.86
CA LEU A 13 -3.82 -3.90 20.07
C LEU A 13 -2.71 -4.85 19.60
N GLY A 14 -2.83 -6.15 19.88
CA GLY A 14 -1.92 -7.17 19.37
C GLY A 14 -1.88 -7.22 17.84
N LYS A 15 -3.05 -7.13 17.18
CA LYS A 15 -3.13 -7.05 15.71
C LYS A 15 -2.47 -5.78 15.17
N LEU A 16 -2.64 -4.65 15.86
CA LEU A 16 -2.01 -3.39 15.47
C LEU A 16 -0.48 -3.47 15.60
N ALA A 17 0.05 -4.05 16.67
CA ALA A 17 1.49 -4.23 16.87
C ALA A 17 2.13 -5.05 15.73
N ILE A 18 1.50 -6.17 15.35
CA ILE A 18 1.96 -7.01 14.24
C ILE A 18 1.91 -6.26 12.91
N ARG A 19 0.86 -5.47 12.66
CA ARG A 19 0.73 -4.64 11.44
C ARG A 19 1.83 -3.57 11.38
N LEU A 20 2.19 -2.96 12.51
CA LEU A 20 3.24 -1.97 12.59
C LEU A 20 4.63 -2.58 12.39
N GLU A 21 4.91 -3.72 13.03
CA GLU A 21 6.17 -4.47 12.84
C GLU A 21 6.38 -4.86 11.37
N ASN A 22 5.29 -5.25 10.69
CA ASN A 22 5.31 -5.67 9.30
C ASN A 22 4.93 -4.56 8.31
N ALA A 23 4.92 -3.28 8.72
CA ALA A 23 4.41 -2.17 7.93
C ALA A 23 5.13 -2.00 6.58
N ALA A 24 6.40 -2.41 6.48
CA ALA A 24 7.16 -2.39 5.25
C ALA A 24 6.76 -3.48 4.24
N VAL A 25 6.20 -4.60 4.71
CA VAL A 25 5.89 -5.78 3.87
C VAL A 25 4.70 -5.49 2.94
N LEU A 26 3.64 -4.87 3.46
CA LEU A 26 2.46 -4.51 2.68
C LEU A 26 2.77 -3.70 1.41
N PRO A 27 3.43 -2.53 1.48
CA PRO A 27 3.71 -1.73 0.28
C PRO A 27 4.62 -2.46 -0.71
N MET A 28 5.52 -3.33 -0.23
CA MET A 28 6.37 -4.16 -1.11
C MET A 28 5.54 -5.19 -1.87
N VAL A 29 4.66 -5.93 -1.19
CA VAL A 29 3.78 -6.93 -1.81
C VAL A 29 2.76 -6.27 -2.75
N LEU A 30 2.16 -5.16 -2.32
CA LEU A 30 1.22 -4.40 -3.14
C LEU A 30 1.89 -3.89 -4.43
N LYS A 31 3.10 -3.33 -4.33
CA LYS A 31 3.86 -2.91 -5.52
C LYS A 31 4.14 -4.07 -6.48
N SER A 32 4.49 -5.24 -5.95
CA SER A 32 4.78 -6.42 -6.75
C SER A 32 3.53 -6.99 -7.43
N THR A 33 2.41 -7.08 -6.72
CA THR A 33 1.13 -7.53 -7.31
C THR A 33 0.63 -6.57 -8.39
N LEU A 34 0.80 -5.27 -8.20
CA LEU A 34 0.56 -4.27 -9.23
C LEU A 34 1.46 -4.49 -10.44
N LYS A 35 2.79 -4.68 -10.28
CA LYS A 35 3.71 -4.92 -11.40
C LYS A 35 3.36 -6.18 -12.21
N LEU A 36 2.83 -7.19 -11.54
CA LEU A 36 2.40 -8.45 -12.15
C LEU A 36 0.98 -8.38 -12.74
N ASN A 37 0.31 -7.22 -12.68
CA ASN A 37 -1.10 -7.03 -13.08
C ASN A 37 -2.08 -8.00 -12.38
N ILE A 38 -1.74 -8.47 -11.18
CA ILE A 38 -2.58 -9.40 -10.40
C ILE A 38 -3.88 -8.71 -9.98
N ILE A 39 -3.78 -7.48 -9.50
CA ILE A 39 -4.95 -6.71 -9.03
C ILE A 39 -5.89 -6.44 -10.21
N ASP A 40 -5.36 -6.02 -11.36
CA ASP A 40 -6.13 -5.82 -12.59
C ASP A 40 -6.85 -7.11 -13.03
N THR A 41 -6.15 -8.25 -12.96
CA THR A 41 -6.72 -9.56 -13.31
C THR A 41 -7.90 -9.95 -12.40
N ILE A 42 -7.75 -9.77 -11.08
CA ILE A 42 -8.81 -10.08 -10.11
C ILE A 42 -9.99 -9.11 -10.26
N PHE A 43 -9.70 -7.82 -10.48
CA PHE A 43 -10.71 -6.79 -10.66
C PHE A 43 -11.55 -7.03 -11.92
N ALA A 44 -10.91 -7.34 -13.05
CA ALA A 44 -11.60 -7.67 -14.31
C ALA A 44 -12.49 -8.92 -14.18
N SER A 45 -12.10 -9.89 -13.36
CA SER A 45 -12.92 -11.08 -13.08
C SER A 45 -14.14 -10.80 -12.19
N SER A 46 -14.25 -9.63 -11.58
CA SER A 46 -15.38 -9.28 -10.68
C SER A 46 -16.67 -8.89 -11.44
N GLY A 47 -16.62 -8.72 -12.77
CA GLY A 47 -17.78 -8.43 -13.62
C GLY A 47 -18.41 -9.65 -14.32
N SER A 48 -17.80 -10.83 -14.19
CA SER A 48 -18.23 -12.05 -14.88
C SER A 48 -18.97 -12.96 -13.91
N SER A 49 -20.31 -12.90 -13.96
CA SER A 49 -21.27 -13.62 -13.14
C SER A 49 -21.10 -13.48 -11.61
N GLU A 50 -22.24 -13.31 -10.96
CA GLU A 50 -22.37 -13.15 -9.51
C GLU A 50 -21.71 -14.34 -8.77
N GLY A 51 -20.51 -14.13 -8.24
CA GLY A 51 -19.86 -15.05 -7.29
C GLY A 51 -18.66 -15.88 -7.78
N ALA A 52 -18.17 -15.74 -9.01
CA ALA A 52 -17.02 -16.53 -9.49
C ALA A 52 -15.67 -15.83 -9.22
N PHE A 53 -15.25 -15.74 -7.95
CA PHE A 53 -13.88 -15.31 -7.63
C PHE A 53 -12.86 -16.29 -8.22
N PRO A 54 -11.82 -15.82 -8.93
CA PRO A 54 -10.80 -16.71 -9.48
C PRO A 54 -10.03 -17.40 -8.36
N SER A 55 -9.68 -18.67 -8.59
CA SER A 55 -8.79 -19.40 -7.70
C SER A 55 -7.36 -18.88 -7.81
N TYR A 56 -6.56 -19.15 -6.78
CA TYR A 56 -5.12 -18.91 -6.83
C TYR A 56 -4.46 -19.50 -8.10
N ILE A 57 -4.89 -20.70 -8.52
CA ILE A 57 -4.34 -21.40 -9.70
C ILE A 57 -4.70 -20.65 -10.99
N GLU A 58 -5.94 -20.15 -11.08
CA GLU A 58 -6.41 -19.38 -12.24
C GLU A 58 -5.74 -18.01 -12.35
N ILE A 59 -5.40 -17.39 -11.22
CA ILE A 59 -4.60 -16.16 -11.20
C ILE A 59 -3.17 -16.46 -11.65
N ALA A 60 -2.56 -17.51 -11.10
CA ALA A 60 -1.18 -17.88 -11.40
C ALA A 60 -0.97 -18.30 -12.86
N SER A 61 -1.95 -18.95 -13.49
CA SER A 61 -1.87 -19.35 -14.90
C SER A 61 -1.83 -18.17 -15.89
N ARG A 62 -2.28 -16.98 -15.45
CA ARG A 62 -2.24 -15.74 -16.23
C ARG A 62 -0.94 -14.95 -16.03
N LEU A 63 -0.06 -15.39 -15.13
CA LEU A 63 1.20 -14.70 -14.86
C LEU A 63 2.29 -15.05 -15.89
N PRO A 64 3.20 -14.11 -16.21
CA PRO A 64 4.26 -14.35 -17.19
C PRO A 64 5.30 -15.41 -16.78
N ALA A 65 5.41 -15.76 -15.49
CA ALA A 65 6.46 -16.63 -14.97
C ALA A 65 6.01 -18.09 -14.86
N LYS A 66 6.68 -18.99 -15.60
CA LYS A 66 6.42 -20.45 -15.66
C LYS A 66 7.33 -21.31 -14.76
N ASN A 67 7.90 -20.76 -13.70
CA ASN A 67 8.77 -21.53 -12.81
C ASN A 67 7.91 -22.22 -11.73
N HIS A 68 7.88 -23.55 -11.70
CA HIS A 68 6.92 -24.35 -10.92
C HIS A 68 7.02 -24.16 -9.38
N ASP A 69 8.17 -23.73 -8.84
CA ASP A 69 8.34 -23.39 -7.41
C ASP A 69 7.78 -22.02 -7.03
N THR A 70 7.41 -21.20 -8.01
CA THR A 70 6.92 -19.83 -7.82
C THR A 70 5.46 -19.78 -7.42
N LEU A 71 4.75 -20.91 -7.39
CA LEU A 71 3.30 -20.93 -7.17
C LEU A 71 2.90 -20.69 -5.70
N ILE A 72 3.75 -21.01 -4.72
CA ILE A 72 3.39 -20.77 -3.32
C ILE A 72 3.43 -19.26 -2.98
N LEU A 73 4.28 -18.48 -3.67
CA LEU A 73 4.52 -17.07 -3.35
C LEU A 73 3.32 -16.15 -3.65
N PRO A 74 2.63 -16.23 -4.80
CA PRO A 74 1.46 -15.40 -5.04
C PRO A 74 0.30 -15.74 -4.09
N ASP A 75 0.08 -16.99 -3.65
CA ASP A 75 -0.96 -17.27 -2.65
C ASP A 75 -0.67 -16.54 -1.33
N ARG A 76 0.60 -16.51 -0.88
CA ARG A 76 0.99 -15.74 0.31
C ARG A 76 0.83 -14.23 0.13
N MET A 77 1.16 -13.71 -1.05
CA MET A 77 0.95 -12.29 -1.38
C MET A 77 -0.55 -11.94 -1.35
N LEU A 78 -1.41 -12.78 -1.93
CA LEU A 78 -2.85 -12.58 -1.96
C LEU A 78 -3.48 -12.69 -0.56
N GLN A 79 -3.02 -13.63 0.27
CA GLN A 79 -3.43 -13.73 1.68
C GLN A 79 -3.04 -12.48 2.48
N LEU A 80 -1.83 -11.95 2.28
CA LEU A 80 -1.42 -10.70 2.91
C LEU A 80 -2.38 -9.58 2.53
N LEU A 81 -2.63 -9.37 1.23
CA LEU A 81 -3.55 -8.35 0.75
C LEU A 81 -4.98 -8.53 1.28
N ALA A 82 -5.44 -9.78 1.45
CA ALA A 82 -6.73 -10.07 2.09
C ALA A 82 -6.73 -9.71 3.59
N GLY A 83 -5.62 -9.94 4.31
CA GLY A 83 -5.47 -9.55 5.71
C GLY A 83 -5.45 -8.03 5.95
N TYR A 84 -5.23 -7.25 4.90
CA TYR A 84 -5.35 -5.79 4.88
C TYR A 84 -6.63 -5.28 4.19
N ASP A 85 -7.63 -6.16 3.99
CA ASP A 85 -8.91 -5.83 3.35
C ASP A 85 -8.80 -5.21 1.94
N ILE A 86 -7.69 -5.45 1.24
CA ILE A 86 -7.51 -5.05 -0.16
C ILE A 86 -8.22 -6.06 -1.08
N LEU A 87 -8.12 -7.34 -0.73
CA LEU A 87 -8.81 -8.43 -1.42
C LEU A 87 -9.82 -9.10 -0.49
N LYS A 88 -10.81 -9.78 -1.06
CA LYS A 88 -11.64 -10.75 -0.36
C LYS A 88 -11.04 -12.13 -0.58
N CYS A 89 -10.86 -12.91 0.48
CA CYS A 89 -10.48 -14.32 0.40
C CYS A 89 -11.68 -15.18 0.80
N SER A 90 -11.97 -16.22 0.03
CA SER A 90 -12.97 -17.23 0.37
C SER A 90 -12.42 -18.62 0.07
N VAL A 91 -12.95 -19.64 0.75
CA VAL A 91 -12.55 -21.03 0.53
C VAL A 91 -13.67 -21.77 -0.18
N ARG A 92 -13.33 -22.56 -1.20
CA ARG A 92 -14.25 -23.44 -1.91
C ARG A 92 -13.72 -24.87 -1.84
N THR A 93 -14.60 -25.82 -1.50
CA THR A 93 -14.31 -27.25 -1.60
C THR A 93 -14.93 -27.77 -2.89
N ARG A 94 -14.11 -28.36 -3.76
CA ARG A 94 -14.57 -28.99 -5.00
C ARG A 94 -15.18 -30.37 -4.70
N GLU A 95 -15.94 -30.90 -5.66
CA GLU A 95 -16.58 -32.22 -5.56
C GLU A 95 -15.60 -33.37 -5.29
N ASN A 96 -14.34 -33.23 -5.74
CA ASN A 96 -13.27 -34.17 -5.48
C ASN A 96 -12.61 -34.01 -4.09
N GLY A 97 -13.18 -33.20 -3.20
CA GLY A 97 -12.65 -32.90 -1.87
C GLY A 97 -11.47 -31.92 -1.83
N VAL A 98 -11.02 -31.42 -3.00
CA VAL A 98 -9.92 -30.45 -3.05
C VAL A 98 -10.40 -29.10 -2.55
N VAL A 99 -9.70 -28.55 -1.56
CA VAL A 99 -9.95 -27.23 -1.00
C VAL A 99 -9.10 -26.20 -1.72
N GLU A 100 -9.70 -25.12 -2.20
CA GLU A 100 -9.00 -24.02 -2.86
C GLU A 100 -9.42 -22.65 -2.31
N ARG A 101 -8.49 -21.69 -2.37
CA ARG A 101 -8.76 -20.29 -2.05
C ARG A 101 -9.13 -19.54 -3.32
N LEU A 102 -10.16 -18.71 -3.20
CA LEU A 102 -10.63 -17.79 -4.23
C LEU A 102 -10.43 -16.35 -3.76
N TYR A 103 -10.08 -15.48 -4.70
CA TYR A 103 -9.78 -14.07 -4.40
C TYR A 103 -10.67 -13.12 -5.20
N GLY A 104 -11.34 -12.21 -4.49
CA GLY A 104 -12.18 -11.17 -5.08
C GLY A 104 -11.63 -9.77 -4.85
N ALA A 105 -11.92 -8.85 -5.76
CA ALA A 105 -11.58 -7.45 -5.57
C ALA A 105 -12.50 -6.81 -4.53
N ARG A 106 -11.95 -5.95 -3.66
CA ARG A 106 -12.73 -5.08 -2.78
C ARG A 106 -12.80 -3.66 -3.37
N PRO A 107 -13.67 -2.76 -2.86
CA PRO A 107 -13.85 -1.43 -3.44
C PRO A 107 -12.54 -0.63 -3.59
N ILE A 108 -11.54 -0.83 -2.72
CA ILE A 108 -10.24 -0.17 -2.82
C ILE A 108 -9.48 -0.51 -4.12
N CYS A 109 -9.69 -1.71 -4.68
CA CYS A 109 -9.02 -2.14 -5.92
C CYS A 109 -9.32 -1.21 -7.11
N LYS A 110 -10.48 -0.52 -7.12
CA LYS A 110 -10.81 0.44 -8.19
C LYS A 110 -9.80 1.58 -8.29
N PHE A 111 -9.13 1.91 -7.19
CA PHE A 111 -8.08 2.94 -7.10
C PHE A 111 -6.67 2.38 -7.29
N LEU A 112 -6.54 1.10 -7.64
CA LEU A 112 -5.26 0.40 -7.77
C LEU A 112 -5.06 -0.16 -9.18
N VAL A 113 -6.14 -0.34 -9.94
CA VAL A 113 -6.11 -0.81 -11.33
C VAL A 113 -5.73 0.32 -12.30
N LYS A 114 -5.22 -0.06 -13.47
CA LYS A 114 -4.92 0.91 -14.54
C LYS A 114 -6.22 1.49 -15.10
N ASN A 115 -6.17 2.76 -15.48
CA ASN A 115 -7.22 3.42 -16.25
C ASN A 115 -7.31 2.84 -17.67
N GLU A 116 -8.47 2.99 -18.31
CA GLU A 116 -8.73 2.60 -19.70
C GLU A 116 -7.80 3.30 -20.72
N ASP A 117 -7.21 4.45 -20.34
CA ASP A 117 -6.25 5.21 -21.13
C ASP A 117 -4.79 4.75 -20.97
N GLY A 118 -4.53 3.71 -20.17
CA GLY A 118 -3.18 3.21 -19.89
C GLY A 118 -2.35 4.15 -19.00
N GLY A 119 -2.94 5.22 -18.46
CA GLY A 119 -2.28 6.16 -17.58
C GLY A 119 -1.95 5.55 -16.21
N GLU A 120 -0.73 5.79 -15.72
CA GLU A 120 -0.26 5.33 -14.38
C GLU A 120 -0.92 6.07 -13.20
N ILE A 121 -1.84 7.00 -13.46
CA ILE A 121 -2.33 7.99 -12.48
C ILE A 121 -3.04 7.33 -11.27
N GLN A 122 -3.52 6.09 -11.37
CA GLN A 122 -4.13 5.35 -10.27
C GLN A 122 -3.23 4.30 -9.59
N ARG A 123 -1.95 4.18 -9.95
CA ARG A 123 -1.04 3.27 -9.23
C ARG A 123 -0.29 4.05 -8.17
N ILE A 124 -0.23 3.52 -6.94
CA ILE A 124 0.59 4.03 -5.84
C ILE A 124 2.04 4.17 -6.34
N SER A 125 2.39 5.36 -6.83
CA SER A 125 3.73 5.71 -7.23
C SER A 125 4.55 5.94 -5.97
N ARG A 126 5.80 5.44 -5.95
CA ARG A 126 6.73 5.79 -4.87
C ARG A 126 6.81 7.32 -4.81
N PRO A 127 6.63 7.95 -3.63
CA PRO A 127 6.86 9.37 -3.52
C PRO A 127 8.34 9.61 -3.81
N LYS A 128 8.62 10.22 -4.96
CA LYS A 128 9.97 10.67 -5.32
C LYS A 128 10.37 11.89 -4.51
N ILE A 129 9.36 12.64 -4.05
CA ILE A 129 9.49 13.86 -3.27
C ILE A 129 8.48 13.77 -2.12
N VAL A 130 8.97 13.92 -0.90
CA VAL A 130 8.15 14.13 0.31
C VAL A 130 8.23 15.60 0.69
N VAL A 131 7.08 16.21 0.98
CA VAL A 131 6.98 17.59 1.44
C VAL A 131 6.59 17.58 2.91
N ASP A 132 7.40 18.16 3.79
CA ASP A 132 7.07 18.36 5.20
C ASP A 132 6.66 19.82 5.42
N VAL A 133 5.44 20.04 5.92
CA VAL A 133 4.88 21.37 6.16
C VAL A 133 4.82 21.61 7.66
N GLY A 134 5.46 22.68 8.12
CA GLY A 134 5.72 22.95 9.54
C GLY A 134 6.82 22.04 10.12
N GLY A 135 7.77 21.61 9.28
CA GLY A 135 8.80 20.63 9.63
C GLY A 135 9.91 21.16 10.54
N GLY A 136 9.92 22.46 10.86
CA GLY A 136 10.92 23.09 11.70
C GLY A 136 12.30 23.08 11.04
N ILE A 137 13.31 22.62 11.78
CA ILE A 137 14.71 22.56 11.34
C ILE A 137 15.09 21.21 10.69
N ASP A 138 14.19 20.62 9.90
CA ASP A 138 14.47 19.49 9.00
C ASP A 138 14.84 18.13 9.65
N VAL A 139 14.78 17.98 10.97
CA VAL A 139 15.24 16.74 11.66
C VAL A 139 14.49 15.48 11.19
N THR A 140 13.17 15.58 11.01
CA THR A 140 12.33 14.46 10.56
C THR A 140 12.67 14.06 9.13
N LEU A 141 12.81 15.03 8.23
CA LEU A 141 13.17 14.78 6.83
C LEU A 141 14.60 14.25 6.68
N ILE A 142 15.54 14.69 7.51
CA ILE A 142 16.91 14.15 7.54
C ILE A 142 16.89 12.66 7.88
N MET A 143 16.12 12.24 8.90
CA MET A 143 15.98 10.81 9.21
C MET A 143 15.36 10.01 8.06
N ILE A 144 14.30 10.55 7.44
CA ILE A 144 13.60 9.88 6.33
C ILE A 144 14.52 9.73 5.11
N THR A 145 15.21 10.79 4.70
CA THR A 145 16.09 10.77 3.53
C THR A 145 17.38 9.97 3.77
N SER A 146 17.87 9.90 5.02
CA SER A 146 18.97 9.02 5.42
C SER A 146 18.60 7.53 5.27
N MET A 147 17.40 7.15 5.71
CA MET A 147 16.90 5.77 5.61
C MET A 147 16.49 5.41 4.18
N TYR A 148 16.06 6.39 3.38
CA TYR A 148 15.56 6.19 2.02
C TYR A 148 16.22 7.15 1.03
N SER A 149 17.49 6.90 0.70
CA SER A 149 18.32 7.76 -0.18
C SER A 149 17.76 8.02 -1.59
N HIS A 150 16.76 7.25 -2.02
CA HIS A 150 16.06 7.43 -3.30
C HIS A 150 14.91 8.45 -3.25
N ILE A 151 14.58 8.96 -2.05
CA ILE A 151 13.53 9.95 -1.80
C ILE A 151 14.19 11.32 -1.63
N LYS A 152 13.69 12.31 -2.36
CA LYS A 152 14.02 13.73 -2.13
C LYS A 152 13.03 14.32 -1.12
N SER A 153 13.45 15.31 -0.34
CA SER A 153 12.58 15.98 0.62
C SER A 153 12.62 17.49 0.46
N ASN A 154 11.46 18.13 0.67
CA ASN A 154 11.35 19.58 0.79
C ASN A 154 10.69 19.92 2.12
N ASN A 155 11.31 20.80 2.89
CA ASN A 155 10.72 21.37 4.10
C ASN A 155 10.11 22.73 3.81
N PHE A 156 8.89 22.92 4.32
CA PHE A 156 8.12 24.14 4.21
C PHE A 156 7.87 24.67 5.61
N ASP A 157 8.53 25.78 5.93
CA ASP A 157 8.33 26.50 7.18
C ASP A 157 8.45 28.01 6.94
N LEU A 158 8.16 28.79 7.96
CA LEU A 158 8.29 30.24 7.93
C LEU A 158 9.77 30.62 7.69
N PRO A 159 10.04 31.72 6.95
CA PRO A 159 11.41 32.11 6.59
C PRO A 159 12.37 32.23 7.78
N HIS A 160 11.87 32.69 8.94
CA HIS A 160 12.69 32.83 10.15
C HIS A 160 13.07 31.49 10.80
N VAL A 161 12.28 30.43 10.58
CA VAL A 161 12.57 29.07 11.03
C VAL A 161 13.61 28.44 10.11
N LEU A 162 13.43 28.56 8.80
CA LEU A 162 14.36 28.02 7.80
C LEU A 162 15.73 28.71 7.81
N ALA A 163 15.82 29.96 8.25
CA ALA A 163 17.11 30.64 8.44
C ALA A 163 18.06 29.89 9.40
N HIS A 164 17.52 29.01 10.25
CA HIS A 164 18.26 28.21 11.21
C HIS A 164 18.32 26.72 10.81
N ALA A 165 17.76 26.34 9.67
CA ALA A 165 17.77 24.97 9.19
C ALA A 165 19.09 24.64 8.46
N PRO A 166 19.57 23.38 8.50
CA PRO A 166 20.67 22.93 7.65
C PRO A 166 20.30 23.09 6.17
N SER A 167 21.29 23.38 5.31
CA SER A 167 21.21 23.90 3.93
C SER A 167 20.40 23.13 2.85
N PHE A 168 19.42 22.31 3.22
CA PHE A 168 18.61 21.48 2.32
C PHE A 168 17.20 22.02 2.04
N SER A 169 16.78 23.11 2.70
CA SER A 169 15.43 23.67 2.59
C SER A 169 15.37 24.80 1.56
N GLU A 170 14.98 24.46 0.32
CA GLU A 170 15.09 25.39 -0.80
C GLU A 170 13.91 26.40 -0.91
N TYR A 171 12.87 26.33 -0.07
CA TYR A 171 11.71 27.23 -0.23
C TYR A 171 11.00 27.60 1.09
N GLY A 172 11.34 28.77 1.65
CA GLY A 172 10.47 29.46 2.61
C GLY A 172 9.27 30.08 1.88
N ARG A 173 8.10 29.47 2.01
CA ARG A 173 6.84 29.99 1.45
C ARG A 173 5.69 29.75 2.43
N ASP A 174 4.71 30.63 2.37
CA ASP A 174 3.46 30.47 3.10
C ASP A 174 2.67 29.26 2.56
N MET A 175 2.42 28.26 3.42
CA MET A 175 1.66 27.06 3.08
C MET A 175 0.20 27.36 2.69
N PHE A 176 -0.36 28.49 3.15
CA PHE A 176 -1.70 28.95 2.79
C PHE A 176 -1.74 29.59 1.39
N ALA A 177 -0.58 29.98 0.84
CA ALA A 177 -0.47 30.51 -0.51
C ALA A 177 -0.23 29.39 -1.55
N SER A 178 0.76 28.52 -1.31
CA SER A 178 1.04 27.39 -2.21
C SER A 178 2.00 26.37 -1.60
N VAL A 179 1.72 25.08 -1.77
CA VAL A 179 2.64 23.97 -1.47
C VAL A 179 3.19 23.41 -2.79
N THR A 180 4.48 23.07 -2.85
CA THR A 180 5.02 22.39 -4.04
C THR A 180 4.35 21.03 -4.24
N LYS A 181 4.14 20.66 -5.52
CA LYS A 181 3.59 19.34 -5.84
C LYS A 181 4.59 18.26 -5.43
N GLY A 182 4.25 17.48 -4.41
CA GLY A 182 4.99 16.32 -3.92
C GLY A 182 4.24 15.01 -4.18
N GLY A 183 4.95 13.88 -4.07
CA GLY A 183 4.33 12.55 -4.13
C GLY A 183 3.67 12.15 -2.81
N ALA A 184 4.05 12.79 -1.71
CA ALA A 184 3.42 12.71 -0.40
C ALA A 184 3.64 14.02 0.38
N ILE A 185 2.64 14.44 1.16
CA ILE A 185 2.71 15.60 2.06
C ILE A 185 2.58 15.09 3.49
N PHE A 186 3.53 15.49 4.34
CA PHE A 186 3.51 15.30 5.78
C PHE A 186 3.19 16.66 6.42
N MET A 187 2.24 16.66 7.35
CA MET A 187 1.88 17.84 8.16
C MET A 187 1.92 17.42 9.61
N LYS A 188 2.66 18.17 10.42
CA LYS A 188 2.62 18.02 11.88
C LYS A 188 1.43 18.80 12.41
N VAL A 189 0.44 18.09 12.96
CA VAL A 189 -0.74 18.68 13.63
C VAL A 189 -0.39 19.04 15.06
#